data_AF-A0AAD0EDA3-F1
#
_entry.id   AF-A0AAD0EDA3-F1
#
_cell.length_a   1.000
_cell.length_b   1.000
_cell.length_c   1.000
_cell.angle_alpha   90.00
_cell.angle_beta   90.00
_cell.angle_gamma   90.00
#
_symmetry.space_group_name_H-M   'P 1'
#
loop_
_entity.id
_entity.type
_entity.pdbx_description
1 polymer ?
#
loop_
_entity_poly.entity_id
_entity_poly.type
_entity_poly.pdbx_seq_one_letter_code
_entity_poly.pdbx_strand_id
1 'polypeptide(L)'
;MKRRSFLTGSITIPALGVGIAAGAAAKDPHPEWLDQWRALRADWLLHEDGSDAAERILERGDELERNLMETMPATLAGIAAQIQFALEDRLVGEVYRGGVFDGLDERMFRNIAATLDAAA
;
A
#
# COMPACT_ATOMS: atom_id res chain seq x y z
N MET A 1 -53.53 31.80 -40.18
CA MET A 1 -53.35 32.26 -38.78
C MET A 1 -52.11 31.61 -38.18
N LYS A 2 -51.28 32.40 -37.49
CA LYS A 2 -50.31 32.07 -36.41
C LYS A 2 -49.24 30.99 -36.70
N ARG A 3 -47.99 31.38 -37.00
CA ARG A 3 -46.84 31.71 -36.11
C ARG A 3 -45.94 30.48 -35.80
N ARG A 4 -44.80 30.46 -36.51
CA ARG A 4 -43.44 29.98 -36.18
C ARG A 4 -43.24 29.24 -34.84
N SER A 5 -42.51 28.11 -34.89
CA SER A 5 -41.39 27.88 -33.97
C SER A 5 -40.32 27.00 -34.62
N PHE A 6 -39.08 27.46 -34.56
CA PHE A 6 -37.85 26.76 -34.95
C PHE A 6 -37.17 26.21 -33.69
N LEU A 7 -36.43 25.10 -33.87
CA LEU A 7 -35.27 24.65 -33.08
C LEU A 7 -35.50 24.17 -31.64
N THR A 8 -35.40 22.86 -31.45
CA THR A 8 -34.66 22.18 -30.37
C THR A 8 -34.65 20.70 -30.75
N GLY A 9 -33.55 20.05 -31.14
CA GLY A 9 -32.27 20.04 -30.46
C GLY A 9 -32.16 18.72 -29.70
N SER A 10 -32.01 17.60 -30.40
CA SER A 10 -31.64 16.32 -29.79
C SER A 10 -30.40 15.82 -30.50
N ILE A 11 -29.26 16.33 -30.00
CA ILE A 11 -27.96 15.70 -30.20
C ILE A 11 -28.11 14.29 -29.61
N THR A 12 -28.09 13.28 -30.47
CA THR A 12 -27.79 11.91 -30.06
C THR A 12 -26.37 11.91 -29.52
N ILE A 13 -26.24 12.19 -28.22
CA ILE A 13 -25.04 11.84 -27.47
C ILE A 13 -25.01 10.31 -27.54
N PRO A 14 -23.97 9.67 -28.11
CA PRO A 14 -23.80 8.24 -27.93
C PRO A 14 -23.85 8.06 -26.43
N ALA A 15 -24.79 7.25 -25.93
CA ALA A 15 -24.72 6.79 -24.56
C ALA A 15 -23.34 6.15 -24.43
N LEU A 16 -22.36 6.93 -23.96
CA LEU A 16 -21.21 6.43 -23.26
C LEU A 16 -21.88 5.56 -22.23
N GLY A 17 -21.85 4.26 -22.49
CA GLY A 17 -22.28 3.26 -21.55
C GLY A 17 -21.50 3.58 -20.30
N VAL A 18 -22.17 4.29 -19.39
CA VAL A 18 -21.78 4.33 -18.01
C VAL A 18 -22.11 2.92 -17.56
N GLY A 19 -21.22 1.99 -17.93
CA GLY A 19 -20.96 0.82 -17.14
C GLY A 19 -20.50 1.41 -15.82
N ILE A 20 -21.47 1.67 -14.94
CA ILE A 20 -21.20 1.79 -13.52
C ILE A 20 -20.76 0.38 -13.14
N ALA A 21 -19.48 0.08 -13.38
CA ALA A 21 -18.78 -0.97 -12.67
C ALA A 21 -18.63 -0.46 -11.23
N ALA A 22 -19.75 -0.36 -10.52
CA ALA A 22 -19.78 -0.44 -9.08
C ALA A 22 -19.44 -1.90 -8.75
N GLY A 23 -18.16 -2.23 -8.79
CA GLY A 23 -17.66 -3.58 -8.60
C GLY A 23 -16.22 -3.51 -8.14
N ALA A 24 -16.05 -3.34 -6.82
CA ALA A 24 -14.79 -3.33 -6.07
C ALA A 24 -13.73 -2.38 -6.62
N ALA A 25 -13.56 -1.21 -5.98
CA ALA A 25 -12.25 -0.57 -6.00
C ALA A 25 -11.22 -1.65 -5.61
N ALA A 26 -10.25 -1.93 -6.50
CA ALA A 26 -9.25 -2.95 -6.24
C ALA A 26 -8.62 -2.65 -4.87
N LYS A 27 -8.88 -3.53 -3.89
CA LYS A 27 -8.36 -3.36 -2.54
C LYS A 27 -6.85 -3.44 -2.66
N ASP A 28 -6.18 -2.39 -2.20
CA ASP A 28 -4.74 -2.36 -2.14
C ASP A 28 -4.23 -3.51 -1.27
N PRO A 29 -3.34 -4.39 -1.76
CA PRO A 29 -2.95 -5.58 -1.03
C PRO A 29 -1.90 -5.31 0.04
N HIS A 30 -1.20 -4.17 0.00
CA HIS A 30 -0.06 -3.91 0.89
C HIS A 30 -0.40 -3.96 2.39
N PRO A 31 -1.54 -3.42 2.89
CA PRO A 31 -1.89 -3.55 4.30
C PRO A 31 -2.01 -5.01 4.75
N GLU A 32 -2.58 -5.86 3.90
CA GLU A 32 -2.75 -7.27 4.21
C GLU A 32 -1.42 -8.03 4.17
N TRP A 33 -0.54 -7.70 3.21
CA TRP A 33 0.81 -8.26 3.18
C TRP A 33 1.64 -7.86 4.39
N LEU A 34 1.53 -6.61 4.84
CA LEU A 34 2.21 -6.14 6.05
C LEU A 34 1.74 -6.90 7.29
N ASP A 35 0.43 -7.11 7.45
CA ASP A 35 -0.11 -7.90 8.56
C ASP A 35 0.36 -9.36 8.53
N GLN A 36 0.39 -9.98 7.33
CA GLN A 36 0.94 -11.33 7.16
C GLN A 36 2.43 -11.39 7.50
N TRP A 37 3.21 -10.41 7.07
CA TRP A 37 4.64 -10.32 7.35
C TRP A 37 4.91 -10.19 8.86
N ARG A 38 4.17 -9.30 9.55
CA ARG A 38 4.25 -9.16 11.01
C ARG A 38 3.93 -10.47 11.73
N ALA A 39 2.89 -11.19 11.27
CA ALA A 39 2.51 -12.47 11.84
C ALA A 39 3.62 -13.52 11.68
N LEU A 40 4.23 -13.62 10.49
CA LEU A 40 5.35 -14.54 10.24
C LEU A 40 6.59 -14.19 11.06
N ARG A 41 6.90 -12.90 11.22
CA ARG A 41 8.02 -12.46 12.07
C ARG A 41 7.79 -12.82 13.54
N ALA A 42 6.55 -12.76 14.01
CA ALA A 42 6.20 -13.22 15.35
C ALA A 42 6.29 -14.75 15.47
N ASP A 43 5.86 -15.48 14.44
CA ASP A 43 5.88 -16.95 14.40
C ASP A 43 7.30 -17.51 14.32
N TRP A 44 8.20 -16.87 13.54
CA TRP A 44 9.62 -17.22 13.43
C TRP A 44 10.29 -17.36 14.81
N LEU A 45 9.98 -16.46 15.75
CA LEU A 45 10.56 -16.47 17.11
C LEU A 45 10.17 -17.70 17.94
N LEU A 46 9.19 -18.50 17.49
CA LEU A 46 8.71 -19.71 18.16
C LEU A 46 9.37 -20.99 17.64
N HIS A 47 10.12 -20.91 16.54
CA HIS A 47 10.72 -22.06 15.88
C HIS A 47 12.24 -22.12 16.09
N GLU A 48 12.79 -23.34 16.04
CA GLU A 48 14.23 -23.55 16.04
C GLU A 48 14.81 -23.16 14.69
N ASP A 49 15.87 -22.35 14.70
CA ASP A 49 16.62 -21.97 13.51
C ASP A 49 17.06 -23.21 12.72
N GLY A 50 16.78 -23.22 11.41
CA GLY A 50 17.12 -24.33 10.51
C GLY A 50 16.14 -25.51 10.54
N SER A 51 15.04 -25.43 11.27
CA SER A 51 13.94 -26.40 11.16
C SER A 51 13.13 -26.21 9.86
N ASP A 52 12.49 -27.27 9.36
CA ASP A 52 11.62 -27.19 8.17
C ASP A 52 10.48 -26.16 8.31
N ALA A 53 10.02 -25.94 9.55
CA ALA A 53 9.00 -24.94 9.84
C ALA A 53 9.58 -23.52 9.72
N ALA A 54 10.77 -23.31 10.28
CA ALA A 54 11.51 -22.07 10.17
C ALA A 54 11.77 -21.73 8.69
N GLU A 55 12.34 -22.65 7.90
CA GLU A 55 12.64 -22.41 6.48
C GLU A 55 11.40 -21.99 5.67
N ARG A 56 10.25 -22.63 5.89
CA ARG A 56 8.99 -22.22 5.23
C ARG A 56 8.51 -20.83 5.63
N ILE A 57 8.73 -20.44 6.88
CA ILE A 57 8.40 -19.09 7.36
C ILE A 57 9.30 -18.05 6.68
N LEU A 58 10.60 -18.34 6.52
CA LEU A 58 11.52 -17.46 5.78
C LEU A 58 11.13 -17.33 4.33
N GLU A 59 10.91 -18.44 3.61
CA GLU A 59 10.52 -18.41 2.20
C GLU A 59 9.26 -17.55 1.99
N ARG A 60 8.25 -17.73 2.86
CA ARG A 60 7.04 -16.93 2.79
C ARG A 60 7.25 -15.47 3.20
N GLY A 61 8.13 -15.22 4.18
CA GLY A 61 8.57 -13.89 4.57
C GLY A 61 9.20 -13.14 3.41
N ASP A 62 10.20 -13.75 2.76
CA ASP A 62 10.90 -13.21 1.58
C ASP A 62 9.93 -12.87 0.44
N GLU A 63 8.94 -13.72 0.17
CA GLU A 63 7.89 -13.43 -0.81
C GLU A 63 7.08 -12.17 -0.46
N LEU A 64 6.68 -12.03 0.81
CA LEU A 64 5.91 -10.88 1.27
C LEU A 64 6.74 -9.60 1.24
N GLU A 65 8.00 -9.66 1.68
CA GLU A 65 8.94 -8.54 1.61
C GLU A 65 9.13 -8.08 0.17
N ARG A 66 9.37 -9.02 -0.76
CA ARG A 66 9.44 -8.72 -2.18
C ARG A 66 8.17 -8.06 -2.69
N ASN A 67 7.00 -8.61 -2.37
CA ASN A 67 5.72 -8.04 -2.80
C ASN A 67 5.52 -6.62 -2.26
N LEU A 68 5.84 -6.39 -0.99
CA LEU A 68 5.79 -5.07 -0.35
C LEU A 68 6.75 -4.08 -1.02
N MET A 69 7.91 -4.52 -1.52
CA MET A 69 8.92 -3.64 -2.11
C MET A 69 8.75 -3.40 -3.63
N GLU A 70 8.31 -4.40 -4.38
CA GLU A 70 8.27 -4.37 -5.85
C GLU A 70 6.91 -3.93 -6.41
N THR A 71 5.85 -4.00 -5.61
CA THR A 71 4.49 -3.62 -6.06
C THR A 71 4.25 -2.13 -5.83
N MET A 72 3.64 -1.44 -6.79
CA MET A 72 3.24 -0.04 -6.62
C MET A 72 1.89 0.04 -5.85
N PRO A 73 1.81 0.79 -4.74
CA PRO A 73 0.55 0.97 -4.01
C PRO A 73 -0.41 1.86 -4.82
N ALA A 74 -1.70 1.59 -4.69
CA ALA A 74 -2.77 2.33 -5.37
C ALA A 74 -3.53 3.28 -4.43
N THR A 75 -3.30 3.18 -3.13
CA THR A 75 -4.03 3.91 -2.08
C THR A 75 -3.07 4.50 -1.04
N LEU A 76 -3.53 5.50 -0.29
CA LEU A 76 -2.75 6.07 0.83
C LEU A 76 -2.43 5.01 1.89
N ALA A 77 -3.38 4.12 2.17
CA ALA A 77 -3.17 2.98 3.07
C ALA A 77 -2.06 2.04 2.56
N GLY A 78 -1.99 1.80 1.25
CA GLY A 78 -0.92 0.99 0.68
C GLY A 78 0.46 1.65 0.77
N ILE A 79 0.52 2.96 0.51
CA ILE A 79 1.76 3.74 0.69
C ILE A 79 2.20 3.71 2.15
N ALA A 80 1.26 3.91 3.09
CA ALA A 80 1.53 3.83 4.52
C ALA A 80 2.07 2.46 4.91
N ALA A 81 1.49 1.37 4.40
CA ALA A 81 1.95 0.02 4.67
C ALA A 81 3.40 -0.23 4.19
N GLN A 82 3.79 0.24 2.99
CA GLN A 82 5.18 0.14 2.53
C GLN A 82 6.16 0.91 3.43
N ILE A 83 5.77 2.11 3.87
CA ILE A 83 6.61 2.92 4.76
C ILE A 83 6.73 2.25 6.14
N GLN A 84 5.63 1.72 6.67
CA GLN A 84 5.64 0.99 7.94
C GLN A 84 6.54 -0.24 7.85
N PHE A 85 6.48 -0.99 6.75
CA PHE A 85 7.42 -2.09 6.49
C PHE A 85 8.88 -1.61 6.51
N ALA A 86 9.22 -0.57 5.76
CA ALA A 86 10.58 -0.03 5.73
C ALA A 86 11.10 0.43 7.10
N LEU A 87 10.22 0.94 7.96
CA LEU A 87 10.55 1.33 9.33
C LEU A 87 10.74 0.10 10.25
N GLU A 88 9.85 -0.89 10.17
CA GLU A 88 9.88 -2.07 11.03
C GLU A 88 11.05 -3.01 10.69
N ASP A 89 11.38 -3.15 9.41
CA ASP A 89 12.51 -3.95 8.94
C ASP A 89 13.83 -3.16 8.87
N ARG A 90 13.82 -1.89 9.30
CA ARG A 90 15.00 -1.00 9.37
C ARG A 90 15.71 -0.80 8.03
N LEU A 91 14.94 -0.69 6.96
CA LEU A 91 15.46 -0.29 5.64
C LEU A 91 15.87 1.19 5.59
N VAL A 92 15.45 1.97 6.59
CA VAL A 92 15.79 3.38 6.80
C VAL A 92 16.28 3.59 8.23
N GLY A 93 16.99 4.69 8.51
CA GLY A 93 17.46 5.04 9.86
C GLY A 93 18.93 4.71 10.13
N GLU A 94 19.51 3.79 9.38
CA GLU A 94 20.86 3.26 9.68
C GLU A 94 22.00 4.09 9.03
N VAL A 95 21.72 4.88 7.99
CA VAL A 95 22.75 5.59 7.20
C VAL A 95 23.55 6.60 8.04
N TYR A 96 22.91 7.25 9.01
CA TYR A 96 23.52 8.32 9.80
C TYR A 96 23.81 7.92 11.26
N ARG A 97 23.82 6.63 11.55
CA ARG A 97 23.97 6.12 12.92
C ARG A 97 25.26 6.62 13.57
N GLY A 98 25.15 7.20 14.77
CA GLY A 98 26.27 7.80 15.51
C GLY A 98 26.76 9.15 14.98
N GLY A 99 26.11 9.71 13.96
CA GLY A 99 26.42 11.03 13.39
C GLY A 99 25.48 12.15 13.86
N VAL A 100 25.69 13.36 13.35
CA VAL A 100 24.83 14.53 13.67
C VAL A 100 23.39 14.40 13.15
N PHE A 101 23.18 13.55 12.14
CA PHE A 101 21.87 13.31 11.52
C PHE A 101 21.23 11.98 11.96
N ASP A 102 21.74 11.36 13.02
CA ASP A 102 21.27 10.06 13.52
C ASP A 102 19.74 10.06 13.78
N GLY A 103 19.06 9.09 13.17
CA GLY A 103 17.62 8.88 13.23
C GLY A 103 16.76 9.99 12.59
N LEU A 104 17.33 10.96 11.86
CA LEU A 104 16.52 12.00 11.21
C LEU A 104 15.71 11.46 10.03
N ASP A 105 16.29 10.59 9.22
CA ASP A 105 15.61 9.91 8.13
C ASP A 105 14.50 8.99 8.67
N GLU A 106 14.77 8.18 9.68
CA GLU A 106 13.74 7.37 10.34
C GLU A 106 12.57 8.24 10.85
N ARG A 107 12.85 9.36 11.53
CA ARG A 107 11.83 10.32 11.98
C ARG A 107 11.04 10.92 10.82
N MET A 108 11.71 11.24 9.71
CA MET A 108 11.05 11.75 8.50
C MET A 108 10.06 10.72 7.95
N PHE A 109 10.45 9.45 7.81
CA PHE A 109 9.56 8.39 7.35
C PHE A 109 8.40 8.14 8.33
N ARG A 110 8.64 8.17 9.65
CA ARG A 110 7.57 8.11 10.67
C ARG A 110 6.54 9.24 10.52
N ASN A 111 7.00 10.47 10.28
CA ASN A 111 6.11 11.62 10.06
C ASN A 111 5.26 11.47 8.80
N ILE A 112 5.85 10.95 7.71
CA ILE A 112 5.12 10.67 6.47
C ILE A 112 4.05 9.60 6.71
N ALA A 113 4.41 8.47 7.34
CA ALA A 113 3.46 7.41 7.66
C ALA A 113 2.27 7.91 8.49
N ALA A 114 2.55 8.64 9.57
CA ALA A 114 1.50 9.19 10.43
C ALA A 114 0.56 10.16 9.68
N THR A 115 1.09 10.91 8.72
CA THR A 115 0.29 11.82 7.88
C THR A 115 -0.60 11.05 6.91
N LEU A 116 -0.08 9.97 6.31
CA LEU A 116 -0.83 9.12 5.39
C LEU A 116 -1.96 8.37 6.11
N ASP A 117 -1.68 7.83 7.29
CA ASP A 117 -2.67 7.14 8.12
C ASP A 117 -3.80 8.08 8.56
N ALA A 118 -3.50 9.34 8.85
CA ALA A 118 -4.50 10.34 9.21
C ALA A 118 -5.38 10.80 8.01
N ALA A 119 -4.96 10.50 6.78
CA ALA A 119 -5.63 10.93 5.55
C ALA A 119 -6.37 9.79 4.81
N ALA A 120 -6.22 8.54 5.26
CA ALA A 120 -6.86 7.35 4.70
C ALA A 120 -8.25 7.10 5.32
#